data_AF-A0A4R0NKA2-F1
#
_entry.id   AF-A0A4R0NKA2-F1
#
_cell.length_a   1.000
_cell.length_b   1.000
_cell.length_c   1.000
_cell.angle_alpha   90.00
_cell.angle_beta   90.00
_cell.angle_gamma   90.00
#
_symmetry.space_group_name_H-M   'P 1'
#
loop_
_entity.id
_entity.type
_entity.pdbx_description
1 polymer ?
#
loop_
_entity_poly.entity_id
_entity_poly.type
_entity_poly.pdbx_seq_one_letter_code
_entity_poly.pdbx_strand_id
1 'polypeptide(L)'
;MRSQIVNIILLAISIACCLPFISNGQVLYEGQIVDKNTELAVQGVTVRLLKENIAASTNLQGYFKLTSNNTQPNDTLIFSSVGYYSFKLPVSLYRENLFLLLHPRTTDLQEVGITNRKLKDLTLNKFVWADIAQDQDDRTQPFNAMYAFAKLFAAPNGNMVLKNIALGRRSFQDKNEVRPLIKNSPKTRFRLHLLTVNPATGGPGAVLFTKEVQLNDNATLIRVDLSKDAIVIADRQFYIAVEWLRIPFNELVRLNYAPKIRKVTKRRGVILEDVSEYSTTYQPALIGMRQRRGAISWTQNEKGKWIPYNTATRGRGLEIALSATVHH
;
A
#
# COMPACT_ATOMS: atom_id res chain seq x y z
N MET A 1 38.60 -33.69 54.25
CA MET A 1 38.09 -33.85 52.86
C MET A 1 36.58 -33.66 52.72
N ARG A 2 35.70 -34.32 53.51
CA ARG A 2 34.23 -34.15 53.36
C ARG A 2 33.71 -32.71 53.52
N SER A 3 34.20 -31.95 54.49
CA SER A 3 33.79 -30.55 54.71
C SER A 3 34.19 -29.60 53.57
N GLN A 4 35.35 -29.83 52.94
CA GLN A 4 35.78 -29.00 51.80
C GLN A 4 34.92 -29.24 50.56
N ILE A 5 34.48 -30.47 50.33
CA ILE A 5 33.59 -30.79 49.21
C ILE A 5 32.22 -30.13 49.42
N VAL A 6 31.68 -30.12 50.64
CA VAL A 6 30.41 -29.45 50.97
C VAL A 6 30.50 -27.94 50.76
N ASN A 7 31.61 -27.32 51.17
CA ASN A 7 31.82 -25.88 50.97
C ASN A 7 31.99 -25.52 49.47
N ILE A 8 32.64 -26.38 48.68
CA ILE A 8 32.77 -26.19 47.23
C ILE A 8 31.40 -26.32 46.56
N ILE A 9 30.56 -27.27 46.98
CA ILE A 9 29.19 -27.44 46.46
C ILE A 9 28.31 -26.23 46.83
N LEU A 10 28.37 -25.75 48.07
CA LEU A 10 27.64 -24.55 48.51
C LEU A 10 28.09 -23.30 47.74
N LEU A 11 29.39 -23.15 47.49
CA LEU A 11 29.92 -22.05 46.69
C LEU A 11 29.46 -22.13 45.23
N ALA A 12 29.46 -23.33 44.64
CA ALA A 12 28.98 -23.54 43.27
C ALA A 12 27.47 -23.24 43.11
N ILE A 13 26.65 -23.61 44.10
CA ILE A 13 25.21 -23.28 44.13
C ILE A 13 25.01 -21.77 44.29
N SER A 14 25.79 -21.10 45.15
CA SER A 14 25.72 -19.65 45.31
C SER A 14 26.12 -18.89 44.04
N ILE A 15 27.09 -19.39 43.27
CA ILE A 15 27.50 -18.80 41.98
C ILE A 15 26.43 -19.04 40.90
N ALA A 16 25.81 -20.22 40.89
CA ALA A 16 24.73 -20.54 39.95
C ALA A 16 23.45 -19.70 40.19
N CYS A 17 23.14 -19.35 41.44
CA CYS A 17 22.01 -18.46 41.78
C CYS A 17 22.25 -16.98 41.46
N CYS A 18 23.51 -16.57 41.24
CA CYS A 18 23.88 -15.20 40.89
C CYS A 18 24.03 -14.96 39.39
N LEU A 19 23.79 -15.97 38.53
CA LEU A 19 23.74 -15.76 37.09
C LEU A 19 22.50 -14.91 36.77
N PRO A 20 22.65 -13.66 36.26
CA PRO A 20 21.50 -12.87 35.87
C PRO A 20 20.79 -13.60 34.73
N PHE A 21 19.50 -13.92 34.92
CA PHE A 21 18.63 -14.30 33.82
C PHE A 21 18.66 -13.17 32.80
N ILE A 22 19.37 -13.37 31.68
CA ILE A 22 19.38 -12.41 30.58
C ILE A 22 18.00 -12.50 29.91
N SER A 23 17.05 -11.75 30.46
CA SER A 23 15.77 -11.45 29.83
C SER A 23 16.05 -10.56 28.61
N ASN A 24 15.84 -11.09 27.40
CA ASN A 24 15.76 -10.26 26.20
C ASN A 24 14.47 -9.42 26.30
N GLY A 25 14.59 -8.20 26.80
CA GLY A 25 13.46 -7.27 26.90
C GLY A 25 13.02 -6.83 25.50
N GLN A 26 11.78 -7.11 25.14
CA GLN A 26 11.17 -6.52 23.94
C GLN A 26 10.96 -5.03 24.19
N VAL A 27 11.42 -4.19 23.26
CA VAL A 27 11.22 -2.74 23.35
C VAL A 27 9.89 -2.40 22.71
N LEU A 28 9.04 -1.67 23.44
CA LEU A 28 7.73 -1.27 22.98
C LEU A 28 7.71 0.22 22.60
N TYR A 29 7.34 0.49 21.35
CA TYR A 29 7.06 1.84 20.85
C TYR A 29 5.56 2.01 20.70
N GLU A 30 5.00 3.00 21.39
CA GLU A 30 3.58 3.30 21.35
C GLU A 30 3.34 4.80 21.49
N GLY A 31 2.19 5.23 20.99
CA GLY A 31 1.86 6.65 20.95
C GLY A 31 0.64 6.94 20.12
N GLN A 32 0.31 8.22 20.04
CA GLN A 32 -0.81 8.76 19.27
C GLN A 32 -0.32 9.79 18.27
N ILE A 33 -0.91 9.75 17.07
CA ILE A 33 -0.59 10.67 16.00
C ILE A 33 -1.85 11.43 15.60
N VAL A 34 -1.77 12.76 15.63
CA VAL A 34 -2.86 13.64 15.26
C VAL A 34 -2.40 14.67 14.23
N ASP A 35 -3.35 15.19 13.47
CA ASP A 35 -3.14 16.20 12.45
C ASP A 35 -2.87 17.55 13.13
N LYS A 36 -1.81 18.25 12.73
CA LYS A 36 -1.44 19.52 13.38
C LYS A 36 -2.50 20.61 13.23
N ASN A 37 -3.22 20.64 12.11
CA ASN A 37 -4.13 21.74 11.79
C ASN A 37 -5.53 21.48 12.35
N THR A 38 -5.99 20.22 12.30
CA THR A 38 -7.35 19.84 12.72
C THR A 38 -7.41 19.23 14.11
N GLU A 39 -6.26 18.85 14.68
CA GLU A 39 -6.13 18.14 15.96
C GLU A 39 -6.85 16.77 15.98
N LEU A 40 -7.33 16.30 14.82
CA LEU A 40 -7.99 15.01 14.68
C LEU A 40 -6.97 13.87 14.54
N ALA A 41 -7.34 12.69 15.03
CA ALA A 41 -6.53 11.49 14.90
C ALA A 41 -6.24 11.12 13.44
N VAL A 42 -4.97 10.85 13.13
CA VAL A 42 -4.56 10.43 11.78
C VAL A 42 -4.51 8.91 11.74
N GLN A 43 -5.47 8.31 11.05
CA GLN A 43 -5.51 6.86 10.83
C GLN A 43 -4.54 6.41 9.73
N GLY A 44 -3.95 5.23 9.90
CA GLY A 44 -3.17 4.55 8.86
C GLY A 44 -1.80 5.17 8.61
N VAL A 45 -1.27 5.96 9.54
CA VAL A 45 0.13 6.42 9.50
C VAL A 45 1.02 5.21 9.65
N THR A 46 1.93 5.00 8.70
CA THR A 46 2.94 3.95 8.80
C THR A 46 4.03 4.40 9.77
N VAL A 47 4.25 3.62 10.82
CA VAL A 47 5.33 3.81 11.80
C VAL A 47 6.32 2.68 11.63
N ARG A 48 7.55 3.00 11.25
CA ARG A 48 8.57 2.02 10.88
C ARG A 48 9.88 2.25 11.63
N LEU A 49 10.52 1.18 12.08
CA LEU A 49 11.96 1.20 12.40
C LEU A 49 12.78 1.04 11.12
N LEU A 50 13.66 1.99 10.83
CA LEU A 50 14.38 2.06 9.57
C LEU A 50 15.27 0.83 9.36
N LYS A 51 16.05 0.43 10.38
CA LYS A 51 17.06 -0.63 10.27
C LYS A 51 16.50 -2.02 10.55
N GLU A 52 15.62 -2.16 11.55
CA GLU A 52 14.99 -3.44 11.85
C GLU A 52 13.89 -3.82 10.82
N ASN A 53 13.46 -2.88 9.98
CA ASN A 53 12.48 -3.09 8.90
C ASN A 53 11.12 -3.64 9.38
N ILE A 54 10.76 -3.40 10.64
CA ILE A 54 9.44 -3.66 11.18
C ILE A 54 8.57 -2.40 11.10
N ALA A 55 7.27 -2.60 10.89
CA ALA A 55 6.32 -1.50 10.76
C ALA A 55 4.96 -1.83 11.39
N ALA A 56 4.30 -0.79 11.88
CA ALA A 56 2.92 -0.81 12.34
C ALA A 56 2.15 0.35 11.67
N SER A 57 0.84 0.37 11.83
CA SER A 57 0.00 1.47 11.37
C SER A 57 -0.89 1.98 12.49
N THR A 58 -1.23 3.27 12.46
CA THR A 58 -2.16 3.85 13.43
C THR A 58 -3.61 3.36 13.21
N ASN A 59 -4.33 3.14 14.30
CA ASN A 59 -5.75 2.77 14.28
C ASN A 59 -6.67 3.99 14.00
N LEU A 60 -8.00 3.81 14.09
CA LEU A 60 -9.00 4.86 13.87
C LEU A 60 -8.84 6.06 14.83
N GLN A 61 -8.29 5.82 16.01
CA GLN A 61 -8.05 6.82 17.05
C GLN A 61 -6.61 7.38 17.00
N GLY A 62 -5.83 7.03 15.96
CA GLY A 62 -4.49 7.55 15.75
C GLY A 62 -3.41 6.86 16.59
N TYR A 63 -3.73 5.79 17.32
CA TYR A 63 -2.76 5.07 18.15
C TYR A 63 -1.99 4.02 17.35
N PHE A 64 -0.68 3.91 17.60
CA PHE A 64 0.16 2.85 17.07
C PHE A 64 0.81 2.06 18.20
N LYS A 65 1.17 0.81 17.88
CA LYS A 65 1.96 -0.08 18.75
C LYS A 65 2.95 -0.87 17.89
N LEU A 66 4.24 -0.76 18.18
CA LEU A 66 5.31 -1.42 17.46
C LEU A 66 6.29 -2.06 18.46
N THR A 67 6.40 -3.38 18.43
CA THR A 67 7.30 -4.15 19.30
C THR A 67 8.56 -4.52 18.55
N SER A 68 9.71 -4.23 19.13
CA SER A 68 11.04 -4.57 18.62
C SER A 68 11.70 -5.62 19.52
N ASN A 69 12.33 -6.61 18.89
CA ASN A 69 13.07 -7.66 19.61
C ASN A 69 14.58 -7.36 19.68
N ASN A 70 15.08 -6.46 18.83
CA ASN A 70 16.50 -6.12 18.76
C ASN A 70 16.69 -4.69 18.23
N THR A 71 16.16 -3.68 18.93
CA THR A 71 16.30 -2.31 18.44
C THR A 71 17.77 -1.90 18.50
N GLN A 72 18.30 -1.42 17.37
CA GLN A 72 19.63 -0.82 17.36
C GLN A 72 19.59 0.58 18.00
N PRO A 73 20.57 0.96 18.84
CA PRO A 73 20.59 2.28 19.51
C PRO A 73 20.60 3.48 18.56
N ASN A 74 21.04 3.27 17.31
CA ASN A 74 21.12 4.27 16.26
C ASN A 74 20.05 4.05 15.16
N ASP A 75 18.96 3.35 15.47
CA ASP A 75 17.79 3.25 14.60
C ASP A 75 16.93 4.52 14.66
N THR A 76 15.97 4.62 13.75
CA THR A 76 15.09 5.78 13.58
C THR A 76 13.68 5.31 13.30
N LEU A 77 12.73 5.81 14.08
CA LEU A 77 11.31 5.71 13.79
C LEU A 77 10.96 6.69 12.67
N ILE A 78 10.34 6.17 11.61
CA ILE A 78 9.84 6.95 10.49
C ILE A 78 8.33 6.88 10.53
N PHE A 79 7.71 8.05 10.55
CA PHE A 79 6.27 8.25 10.48
C PHE A 79 5.95 8.80 9.10
N SER A 80 5.18 8.05 8.32
CA SER A 80 4.82 8.46 6.98
C SER A 80 3.34 8.18 6.71
N SER A 81 2.66 9.19 6.18
CA SER A 81 1.31 9.09 5.67
C SER A 81 1.19 10.00 4.45
N VAL A 82 0.40 9.57 3.47
CA VAL A 82 0.16 10.38 2.28
C VAL A 82 -0.62 11.63 2.67
N GLY A 83 -0.23 12.79 2.12
CA GLY A 83 -0.80 14.09 2.50
C GLY A 83 -0.11 14.75 3.69
N TYR A 84 0.95 14.16 4.26
CA TYR A 84 1.72 14.73 5.36
C TYR A 84 3.22 14.75 5.04
N TYR A 85 3.96 15.62 5.71
CA TYR A 85 5.43 15.54 5.72
C TYR A 85 5.87 14.34 6.58
N SER A 86 6.76 13.50 6.03
CA SER A 86 7.32 12.40 6.81
C SER A 86 8.16 12.93 7.98
N PHE A 87 7.91 12.40 9.17
CA PHE A 87 8.66 12.73 10.37
C PHE A 87 9.64 11.61 10.73
N LYS A 88 10.85 11.98 11.14
CA LYS A 88 11.90 11.03 11.55
C LYS A 88 12.30 11.31 12.99
N LEU A 89 12.21 10.30 13.84
CA LEU A 89 12.57 10.36 15.25
C LEU A 89 13.66 9.33 15.55
N PRO A 90 14.89 9.73 15.88
CA PRO A 90 15.90 8.82 16.42
C PRO A 90 15.35 8.06 17.63
N VAL A 91 15.60 6.75 17.72
CA VAL A 91 15.10 5.93 18.85
C VAL A 91 15.60 6.47 20.19
N SER A 92 16.82 7.01 20.26
CA SER A 92 17.37 7.64 21.47
C SER A 92 16.55 8.81 22.01
N LEU A 93 15.74 9.44 21.15
CA LEU A 93 14.86 10.57 21.49
C LEU A 93 13.41 10.13 21.75
N TYR A 94 13.09 8.85 21.58
CA TYR A 94 11.77 8.33 21.92
C TYR A 94 11.50 8.46 23.42
N ARG A 95 10.23 8.69 23.75
CA ARG A 95 9.67 8.73 25.10
C ARG A 95 8.40 7.90 25.07
N GLU A 96 8.12 7.20 26.16
CA GLU A 96 6.90 6.41 26.30
C GLU A 96 5.66 7.27 26.06
N ASN A 97 4.64 6.69 25.42
CA ASN A 97 3.41 7.37 25.03
C ASN A 97 3.65 8.61 24.15
N LEU A 98 4.41 8.43 23.07
CA LEU A 98 4.74 9.51 22.14
C LEU A 98 3.46 10.16 21.58
N PHE A 99 3.30 11.47 21.79
CA PHE A 99 2.28 12.25 21.11
C PHE A 99 2.91 13.04 19.97
N LEU A 100 2.49 12.79 18.73
CA LEU A 100 3.10 13.36 17.53
C LEU A 100 2.08 14.15 16.70
N LEU A 101 2.42 15.41 16.41
CA LEU A 101 1.69 16.27 15.48
C LEU A 101 2.25 16.12 14.07
N LEU A 102 1.48 15.51 13.17
CA LEU A 102 1.84 15.41 11.75
C LEU A 102 1.42 16.69 11.02
N HIS A 103 2.37 17.28 10.31
CA HIS A 103 2.12 18.46 9.48
C HIS A 103 1.52 18.06 8.13
N PRO A 104 0.30 18.53 7.80
CA PRO A 104 -0.26 18.33 6.47
C PRO A 104 0.64 18.96 5.41
N ARG A 105 0.73 18.30 4.26
CA ARG A 105 1.36 18.81 3.06
C ARG A 105 0.24 19.43 2.21
N THR A 106 -0.17 20.65 2.56
CA THR A 106 -1.18 21.40 1.81
C THR A 106 -0.54 21.96 0.54
N THR A 107 -1.10 21.59 -0.61
CA THR A 107 -0.95 22.35 -1.84
C THR A 107 -2.26 23.12 -1.98
N ASP A 108 -2.23 24.45 -1.79
CA ASP A 108 -3.44 25.27 -1.96
C ASP A 108 -3.87 25.22 -3.43
N LEU A 109 -5.08 24.72 -3.67
CA LEU A 109 -5.71 24.75 -4.99
C LEU A 109 -6.21 26.17 -5.24
N GLN A 110 -5.65 26.84 -6.25
CA GLN A 110 -6.14 28.14 -6.69
C GLN A 110 -7.56 28.01 -7.25
N GLU A 111 -8.47 28.83 -6.73
CA GLU A 111 -9.82 28.99 -7.29
C GLU A 111 -9.73 29.60 -8.68
N VAL A 112 -10.26 28.90 -9.68
CA VAL A 112 -10.26 29.35 -11.07
C VAL A 112 -11.68 29.70 -11.48
N GLY A 113 -11.91 30.94 -11.89
CA GLY A 113 -13.23 31.43 -12.32
C GLY A 113 -13.75 30.63 -13.52
N ILE A 114 -14.81 29.84 -13.31
CA ILE A 114 -15.50 29.10 -14.37
C ILE A 114 -16.31 30.10 -15.20
N THR A 115 -16.06 30.16 -16.51
CA THR A 115 -16.85 30.98 -17.44
C THR A 115 -18.03 30.19 -17.99
N ASN A 116 -19.22 30.82 -18.05
CA ASN A 116 -20.52 30.25 -18.45
C ASN A 116 -20.57 29.76 -19.92
N ARG A 117 -19.83 28.70 -20.28
CA ARG A 117 -20.06 27.93 -21.52
C ARG A 117 -20.87 26.67 -21.20
N LYS A 118 -21.66 26.19 -22.16
CA LYS A 118 -22.42 24.94 -22.04
C LYS A 118 -21.47 23.81 -21.66
N LEU A 119 -21.55 23.37 -20.41
CA LEU A 119 -20.65 22.39 -19.84
C LEU A 119 -20.83 21.06 -20.57
N LYS A 120 -19.73 20.44 -21.04
CA LYS A 120 -19.76 19.14 -21.72
C LYS A 120 -18.84 18.17 -21.00
N ASP A 121 -19.43 17.03 -20.63
CA ASP A 121 -18.68 15.92 -20.05
C ASP A 121 -17.81 15.23 -21.12
N LEU A 122 -16.56 14.96 -20.73
CA LEU A 122 -15.59 14.23 -21.51
C LEU A 122 -15.00 13.10 -20.67
N THR A 123 -15.10 11.87 -21.16
CA THR A 123 -14.46 10.71 -20.53
C THR A 123 -13.09 10.45 -21.15
N LEU A 124 -12.05 10.65 -20.35
CA LEU A 124 -10.66 10.36 -20.67
C LEU A 124 -10.37 8.87 -20.47
N ASN A 125 -9.56 8.29 -21.36
CA ASN A 125 -9.15 6.87 -21.31
C ASN A 125 -10.33 5.89 -21.14
N LYS A 126 -11.43 6.14 -21.87
CA LYS A 126 -12.65 5.31 -21.80
C LYS A 126 -12.32 3.84 -22.06
N PHE A 127 -12.79 2.98 -21.15
CA PHE A 127 -12.89 1.54 -21.37
C PHE A 127 -14.36 1.13 -21.36
N VAL A 128 -14.68 -0.01 -21.99
CA VAL A 128 -16.02 -0.58 -22.00
C VAL A 128 -16.03 -1.78 -21.06
N TRP A 129 -16.86 -1.72 -20.01
CA TRP A 129 -16.88 -2.76 -18.98
C TRP A 129 -17.32 -4.13 -19.52
N ALA A 130 -18.28 -4.15 -20.45
CA ALA A 130 -18.76 -5.39 -21.08
C ALA A 130 -17.64 -6.18 -21.77
N ASP A 131 -16.66 -5.47 -22.34
CA ASP A 131 -15.54 -6.08 -23.07
C ASP A 131 -14.46 -6.66 -22.14
N ILE A 132 -14.48 -6.31 -20.84
CA ILE A 132 -13.46 -6.73 -19.86
C ILE A 132 -14.01 -7.59 -18.72
N ALA A 133 -15.34 -7.75 -18.63
CA ALA A 133 -15.99 -8.53 -17.58
C ALA A 133 -15.88 -10.05 -17.78
N GLN A 134 -15.47 -10.50 -18.97
CA GLN A 134 -15.31 -11.93 -19.27
C GLN A 134 -13.90 -12.38 -18.90
N ASP A 135 -13.79 -13.19 -17.85
CA ASP A 135 -12.53 -13.64 -17.20
C ASP A 135 -11.68 -14.61 -18.05
N GLN A 136 -11.83 -14.61 -19.38
CA GLN A 136 -11.17 -15.56 -20.31
C GLN A 136 -10.63 -14.93 -21.60
N ASP A 137 -10.60 -13.60 -21.72
CA ASP A 137 -9.97 -12.96 -22.87
C ASP A 137 -8.47 -12.73 -22.64
N ASP A 138 -7.62 -13.18 -23.58
CA ASP A 138 -6.17 -12.95 -23.64
C ASP A 138 -5.77 -11.45 -23.54
N ARG A 139 -6.75 -10.55 -23.68
CA ARG A 139 -6.62 -9.10 -23.56
C ARG A 139 -6.63 -8.57 -22.13
N THR A 140 -7.08 -9.35 -21.14
CA THR A 140 -7.15 -8.91 -19.73
C THR A 140 -6.29 -9.78 -18.82
N GLN A 141 -5.78 -9.21 -17.73
CA GLN A 141 -5.04 -9.95 -16.71
C GLN A 141 -5.19 -9.32 -15.32
N PRO A 142 -5.01 -10.10 -14.23
CA PRO A 142 -4.96 -9.54 -12.90
C PRO A 142 -3.87 -8.47 -12.79
N PHE A 143 -4.20 -7.37 -12.14
CA PHE A 143 -3.26 -6.29 -11.87
C PHE A 143 -3.20 -5.99 -10.38
N ASN A 144 -1.99 -6.02 -9.85
CA ASN A 144 -1.64 -5.48 -8.56
C ASN A 144 -0.29 -4.75 -8.63
N ALA A 145 -0.14 -3.72 -7.82
CA ALA A 145 1.14 -3.09 -7.54
C ALA A 145 1.44 -3.25 -6.05
N MET A 146 2.72 -3.18 -5.67
CA MET A 146 3.13 -3.42 -4.30
C MET A 146 2.65 -2.33 -3.33
N TYR A 147 2.56 -1.08 -3.80
CA TYR A 147 2.13 0.07 -2.98
C TYR A 147 1.16 0.97 -3.72
N ALA A 148 1.61 1.63 -4.79
CA ALA A 148 0.77 2.50 -5.59
C ALA A 148 1.10 2.37 -7.07
N PHE A 149 0.09 2.61 -7.89
CA PHE A 149 0.19 2.64 -9.35
C PHE A 149 -0.42 3.93 -9.87
N ALA A 150 0.33 4.67 -10.69
CA ALA A 150 -0.11 5.93 -11.29
C ALA A 150 -0.19 5.80 -12.81
N LYS A 151 -1.31 6.22 -13.39
CA LYS A 151 -1.54 6.30 -14.84
C LYS A 151 -1.62 7.76 -15.27
N LEU A 152 -0.92 8.13 -16.34
CA LEU A 152 -0.99 9.47 -16.92
C LEU A 152 -2.32 9.67 -17.65
N PHE A 153 -2.93 10.82 -17.43
CA PHE A 153 -4.11 11.33 -18.13
C PHE A 153 -3.75 12.61 -18.89
N ALA A 154 -4.36 12.77 -20.06
CA ALA A 154 -4.25 13.97 -20.87
C ALA A 154 -5.66 14.49 -21.17
N ALA A 155 -5.99 15.65 -20.63
CA ALA A 155 -7.19 16.40 -20.95
C ALA A 155 -6.96 17.32 -22.17
N PRO A 156 -8.01 17.65 -22.93
CA PRO A 156 -7.87 18.54 -24.09
C PRO A 156 -7.38 19.93 -23.68
N ASN A 157 -7.84 20.42 -22.54
CA ASN A 157 -7.53 21.73 -21.96
C ASN A 157 -7.16 21.58 -20.48
N GLY A 158 -6.55 22.63 -19.92
CA GLY A 158 -6.41 22.79 -18.48
C GLY A 158 -7.70 23.32 -17.84
N ASN A 159 -7.68 23.51 -16.53
CA ASN A 159 -8.80 23.97 -15.70
C ASN A 159 -10.08 23.14 -15.86
N MET A 160 -9.92 21.83 -16.00
CA MET A 160 -11.05 20.91 -16.14
C MET A 160 -11.50 20.44 -14.76
N VAL A 161 -12.80 20.31 -14.54
CA VAL A 161 -13.34 19.83 -13.26
C VAL A 161 -13.56 18.32 -13.32
N LEU A 162 -12.96 17.59 -12.38
CA LEU A 162 -13.09 16.12 -12.28
C LEU A 162 -14.44 15.75 -11.65
N LYS A 163 -15.24 14.94 -12.35
CA LYS A 163 -16.57 14.49 -11.90
C LYS A 163 -16.57 13.08 -11.35
N ASN A 164 -15.92 12.16 -12.04
CA ASN A 164 -15.90 10.78 -11.64
C ASN A 164 -14.63 10.07 -12.10
N ILE A 165 -14.31 9.01 -11.37
CA ILE A 165 -13.31 8.03 -11.74
C ILE A 165 -14.01 6.67 -11.83
N ALA A 166 -13.75 5.92 -12.89
CA ALA A 166 -14.20 4.54 -13.00
C ALA A 166 -13.02 3.57 -13.08
N LEU A 167 -13.11 2.47 -12.34
CA LEU A 167 -12.07 1.45 -12.23
C LEU A 167 -12.65 0.06 -12.47
N GLY A 168 -11.90 -0.77 -13.17
CA GLY A 168 -12.18 -2.19 -13.29
C GLY A 168 -11.58 -3.01 -12.17
N ARG A 169 -12.42 -3.67 -11.38
CA ARG A 169 -12.07 -4.62 -10.31
C ARG A 169 -12.23 -6.04 -10.81
N ARG A 170 -11.22 -6.87 -10.55
CA ARG A 170 -11.26 -8.30 -10.83
C ARG A 170 -12.18 -9.00 -9.84
N SER A 171 -13.08 -9.84 -10.36
CA SER A 171 -13.74 -10.86 -9.55
C SER A 171 -12.80 -12.06 -9.42
N PHE A 172 -12.57 -12.55 -8.20
CA PHE A 172 -11.97 -13.87 -8.03
C PHE A 172 -13.13 -14.86 -7.87
N GLN A 173 -13.59 -15.43 -8.98
CA GLN A 173 -14.47 -16.60 -8.93
C GLN A 173 -13.57 -17.83 -8.84
N ASP A 174 -13.56 -18.49 -7.69
CA ASP A 174 -12.92 -19.79 -7.56
C ASP A 174 -13.89 -20.86 -8.08
N LYS A 175 -13.64 -21.40 -9.28
CA LYS A 175 -14.48 -22.46 -9.86
C LYS A 175 -14.14 -23.84 -9.28
N ASN A 176 -13.04 -23.97 -8.53
CA ASN A 176 -12.58 -25.22 -7.95
C ASN A 176 -12.66 -25.14 -6.42
N GLU A 177 -13.81 -25.54 -5.87
CA GLU A 177 -14.14 -25.51 -4.43
C GLU A 177 -13.22 -26.35 -3.53
N VAL A 178 -12.29 -27.13 -4.09
CA VAL A 178 -11.48 -28.08 -3.33
C VAL A 178 -10.54 -27.36 -2.33
N ARG A 179 -10.21 -26.07 -2.53
CA ARG A 179 -9.35 -25.29 -1.61
C ARG A 179 -9.67 -23.77 -1.60
N PRO A 180 -10.78 -23.33 -1.00
CA PRO A 180 -11.20 -21.92 -1.05
C PRO A 180 -10.39 -21.10 -0.05
N LEU A 181 -9.33 -20.43 -0.50
CA LEU A 181 -8.50 -19.60 0.38
C LEU A 181 -8.39 -18.15 -0.06
N ILE A 182 -8.79 -17.84 -1.30
CA ILE A 182 -8.98 -16.45 -1.73
C ILE A 182 -10.35 -15.98 -1.23
N LYS A 183 -10.43 -15.52 0.01
CA LYS A 183 -11.65 -14.87 0.49
C LYS A 183 -11.68 -13.43 -0.04
N ASN A 184 -12.37 -13.22 -1.16
CA ASN A 184 -12.67 -11.85 -1.60
C ASN A 184 -13.40 -11.11 -0.50
N SER A 185 -12.85 -9.97 -0.08
CA SER A 185 -13.53 -9.07 0.82
C SER A 185 -14.41 -8.11 0.02
N PRO A 186 -15.75 -8.11 0.22
CA PRO A 186 -16.58 -7.02 -0.30
C PRO A 186 -16.22 -5.67 0.35
N LYS A 187 -15.55 -5.72 1.51
CA LYS A 187 -15.10 -4.54 2.27
C LYS A 187 -13.65 -4.18 1.95
N THR A 188 -13.36 -3.96 0.67
CA THR A 188 -12.05 -3.48 0.22
C THR A 188 -11.91 -1.97 0.44
N ARG A 189 -10.72 -1.51 0.83
CA ARG A 189 -10.39 -0.08 0.92
C ARG A 189 -9.14 0.25 0.10
N PHE A 190 -9.10 1.42 -0.53
CA PHE A 190 -7.91 1.90 -1.21
C PHE A 190 -7.94 3.42 -1.28
N ARG A 191 -6.84 4.05 -1.67
CA ARG A 191 -6.83 5.50 -1.88
C ARG A 191 -6.67 5.82 -3.35
N LEU A 192 -7.37 6.85 -3.78
CA LEU A 192 -7.16 7.51 -5.05
C LEU A 192 -6.39 8.80 -4.81
N HIS A 193 -5.37 9.03 -5.62
CA HIS A 193 -4.65 10.30 -5.64
C HIS A 193 -4.73 10.94 -7.01
N LEU A 194 -4.94 12.25 -7.01
CA LEU A 194 -4.66 13.10 -8.16
C LEU A 194 -3.28 13.73 -7.93
N LEU A 195 -2.39 13.60 -8.90
CA LEU A 195 -1.01 14.08 -8.79
C LEU A 195 -0.65 14.96 -9.99
N THR A 196 0.15 16.00 -9.77
CA THR A 196 0.75 16.78 -10.86
C THR A 196 1.77 15.94 -11.62
N VAL A 197 2.21 16.44 -12.77
CA VAL A 197 3.38 15.89 -13.47
C VAL A 197 4.64 16.59 -12.94
N ASN A 198 5.64 15.80 -12.53
CA ASN A 198 6.93 16.33 -12.16
C ASN A 198 7.68 16.78 -13.44
N PRO A 199 8.03 18.08 -13.59
CA PRO A 199 8.59 18.60 -14.83
C PRO A 199 9.99 18.04 -15.16
N ALA A 200 10.76 17.62 -14.15
CA ALA A 200 12.11 17.10 -14.35
C ALA A 200 12.11 15.62 -14.78
N THR A 201 11.12 14.84 -14.35
CA THR A 201 11.11 13.38 -14.57
C THR A 201 9.98 12.90 -15.48
N GLY A 202 8.97 13.74 -15.74
CA GLY A 202 7.72 13.35 -16.39
C GLY A 202 6.84 12.40 -15.55
N GLY A 203 7.29 11.98 -14.37
CA GLY A 203 6.57 11.09 -13.47
C GLY A 203 5.61 11.80 -12.52
N PRO A 204 4.98 11.08 -11.58
CA PRO A 204 4.07 11.69 -10.63
C PRO A 204 4.77 12.68 -9.70
N GLY A 205 4.16 13.85 -9.53
CA GLY A 205 4.66 15.00 -8.77
C GLY A 205 3.95 15.21 -7.43
N ALA A 206 3.51 16.44 -7.19
CA ALA A 206 2.80 16.82 -5.97
C ALA A 206 1.39 16.23 -5.94
N VAL A 207 0.88 15.95 -4.74
CA VAL A 207 -0.50 15.50 -4.55
C VAL A 207 -1.43 16.71 -4.63
N LEU A 208 -2.40 16.65 -5.55
CA LEU A 208 -3.47 17.63 -5.69
C LEU A 208 -4.69 17.26 -4.85
N PHE A 209 -5.01 15.97 -4.78
CA PHE A 209 -6.18 15.47 -4.08
C PHE A 209 -5.98 14.02 -3.64
N THR A 210 -6.57 13.64 -2.52
CA THR A 210 -6.62 12.25 -2.05
C THR A 210 -8.01 11.91 -1.53
N LYS A 211 -8.53 10.74 -1.91
CA LYS A 211 -9.79 10.19 -1.40
C LYS A 211 -9.62 8.73 -1.03
N GLU A 212 -9.97 8.37 0.19
CA GLU A 212 -10.15 6.97 0.56
C GLU A 212 -11.47 6.47 0.00
N VAL A 213 -11.40 5.34 -0.71
CA VAL A 213 -12.54 4.64 -1.29
C VAL A 213 -12.77 3.39 -0.46
N GLN A 214 -13.95 3.31 0.15
CA GLN A 214 -14.42 2.11 0.82
C GLN A 214 -15.50 1.45 -0.04
N LEU A 215 -15.24 0.21 -0.46
CA LEU A 215 -16.23 -0.64 -1.09
C LEU A 215 -16.97 -1.43 -0.02
N ASN A 216 -18.24 -1.75 -0.28
CA ASN A 216 -19.07 -2.61 0.57
C ASN A 216 -19.67 -3.79 -0.19
N ASP A 217 -19.26 -3.98 -1.44
CA ASP A 217 -19.72 -5.02 -2.35
C ASP A 217 -18.55 -5.61 -3.15
N ASN A 218 -18.85 -6.58 -4.01
CA ASN A 218 -17.89 -7.13 -4.96
C ASN A 218 -18.12 -6.59 -6.38
N ALA A 219 -18.64 -5.36 -6.51
CA ALA A 219 -18.89 -4.76 -7.81
C ALA A 219 -17.59 -4.72 -8.61
N THR A 220 -17.65 -5.26 -9.82
CA THR A 220 -16.50 -5.37 -10.70
C THR A 220 -16.25 -4.07 -11.46
N LEU A 221 -17.28 -3.23 -11.64
CA LEU A 221 -17.13 -1.84 -12.05
C LEU A 221 -17.29 -0.92 -10.84
N ILE A 222 -16.19 -0.29 -10.43
CA ILE A 222 -16.20 0.72 -9.38
C ILE A 222 -16.39 2.09 -10.02
N ARG A 223 -17.35 2.86 -9.53
CA ARG A 223 -17.52 4.28 -9.87
C ARG A 223 -17.37 5.11 -8.61
N VAL A 224 -16.45 6.06 -8.63
CA VAL A 224 -16.23 7.02 -7.55
C VAL A 224 -16.75 8.36 -8.02
N ASP A 225 -17.83 8.83 -7.40
CA ASP A 225 -18.35 10.17 -7.60
C ASP A 225 -17.48 11.19 -6.86
N LEU A 226 -17.01 12.17 -7.62
CA LEU A 226 -16.16 13.28 -7.19
C LEU A 226 -16.80 14.64 -7.50
N SER A 227 -18.05 14.64 -7.97
CA SER A 227 -18.74 15.86 -8.42
C SER A 227 -18.91 16.91 -7.33
N LYS A 228 -18.97 16.48 -6.07
CA LYS A 228 -19.07 17.35 -4.88
C LYS A 228 -17.73 17.82 -4.35
N ASP A 229 -16.63 17.19 -4.78
CA ASP A 229 -15.29 17.52 -4.30
C ASP A 229 -14.69 18.74 -5.02
N ALA A 230 -15.38 19.27 -6.05
CA ALA A 230 -15.01 20.48 -6.80
C ALA A 230 -13.54 20.51 -7.27
N ILE A 231 -13.00 19.34 -7.63
CA ILE A 231 -11.57 19.18 -7.95
C ILE A 231 -11.28 19.79 -9.33
N VAL A 232 -10.50 20.86 -9.36
CA VAL A 232 -10.03 21.49 -10.60
C VAL A 232 -8.65 20.97 -10.96
N ILE A 233 -8.52 20.48 -12.19
CA ILE A 233 -7.26 20.05 -12.78
C ILE A 233 -6.73 21.21 -13.62
N ALA A 234 -5.79 21.97 -13.06
CA ALA A 234 -5.23 23.15 -13.72
C ALA A 234 -4.50 22.79 -15.02
N ASP A 235 -3.70 21.73 -14.99
CA ASP A 235 -2.89 21.30 -16.12
C ASP A 235 -3.62 20.35 -17.07
N ARG A 236 -3.18 20.34 -18.34
CA ARG A 236 -3.67 19.35 -19.34
C ARG A 236 -3.25 17.93 -18.99
N GLN A 237 -2.20 17.75 -18.21
CA GLN A 237 -1.67 16.44 -17.86
C GLN A 237 -1.61 16.27 -16.35
N PHE A 238 -2.02 15.09 -15.90
CA PHE A 238 -2.06 14.74 -14.50
C PHE A 238 -2.01 13.23 -14.35
N TYR A 239 -1.63 12.75 -13.17
CA TYR A 239 -1.69 11.33 -12.84
C TYR A 239 -2.90 11.05 -11.95
N ILE A 240 -3.59 9.95 -12.24
CA ILE A 240 -4.46 9.31 -11.25
C ILE A 240 -3.71 8.10 -10.73
N ALA A 241 -3.53 8.05 -9.41
CA ALA A 241 -2.91 6.92 -8.74
C ALA A 241 -3.91 6.15 -7.88
N VAL A 242 -3.75 4.83 -7.85
CA VAL A 242 -4.39 3.92 -6.90
C VAL A 242 -3.33 3.47 -5.91
N GLU A 243 -3.54 3.71 -4.62
CA GLU A 243 -2.71 3.21 -3.52
C GLU A 243 -3.43 2.07 -2.81
N TRP A 244 -2.74 0.94 -2.71
CA TRP A 244 -3.20 -0.24 -1.97
C TRP A 244 -2.91 -0.05 -0.48
N LEU A 245 -3.95 -0.18 0.33
CA LEU A 245 -3.79 -0.19 1.78
C LEU A 245 -3.41 -1.60 2.25
N ARG A 246 -2.27 -1.73 2.93
CA ARG A 246 -1.82 -3.01 3.51
C ARG A 246 -2.47 -3.23 4.88
N ILE A 247 -3.77 -3.43 4.84
CA ILE A 247 -4.62 -3.69 6.01
C ILE A 247 -5.23 -5.09 5.92
N PRO A 248 -5.56 -5.74 7.04
CA PRO A 248 -6.15 -7.08 7.03
C PRO A 248 -7.39 -7.21 6.14
N PHE A 249 -8.21 -6.16 6.04
CA PHE A 249 -9.43 -6.14 5.20
C PHE A 249 -9.16 -6.29 3.70
N ASN A 250 -7.92 -6.01 3.26
CA ASN A 250 -7.51 -6.12 1.87
C ASN A 250 -6.69 -7.39 1.61
N GLU A 251 -6.33 -8.17 2.62
CA GLU A 251 -5.46 -9.32 2.42
C GLU A 251 -6.15 -10.45 1.66
N LEU A 252 -5.46 -10.94 0.63
CA LEU A 252 -5.78 -12.19 -0.05
C LEU A 252 -4.67 -13.17 0.23
N VAL A 253 -4.99 -14.19 1.02
CA VAL A 253 -4.07 -15.29 1.33
C VAL A 253 -4.26 -16.41 0.32
N ARG A 254 -3.18 -16.90 -0.26
CA ARG A 254 -3.18 -18.06 -1.17
C ARG A 254 -2.29 -19.15 -0.58
N LEU A 255 -2.78 -20.37 -0.56
CA LEU A 255 -1.94 -21.55 -0.37
C LEU A 255 -1.37 -21.98 -1.72
N ASN A 256 -0.04 -22.06 -1.79
CA ASN A 256 0.70 -22.62 -2.90
C ASN A 256 1.29 -23.96 -2.46
N TYR A 257 1.34 -24.91 -3.38
CA TYR A 257 2.16 -26.09 -3.23
C TYR A 257 3.59 -25.76 -3.63
N ALA A 258 4.54 -26.00 -2.73
CA ALA A 258 5.94 -25.88 -3.03
C ALA A 258 6.63 -27.24 -2.78
N PRO A 259 7.11 -27.95 -3.81
CA PRO A 259 7.90 -29.16 -3.63
C PRO A 259 9.30 -28.77 -3.16
N LYS A 260 9.46 -28.48 -1.86
CA LYS A 260 10.67 -27.80 -1.36
C LYS A 260 11.61 -28.66 -0.52
N ILE A 261 11.30 -29.92 -0.23
CA ILE A 261 12.25 -30.78 0.49
C ILE A 261 12.72 -31.93 -0.41
N ARG A 262 14.02 -31.94 -0.73
CA ARG A 262 14.71 -33.10 -1.31
C ARG A 262 15.24 -33.95 -0.15
N LYS A 263 14.58 -35.07 0.17
CA LYS A 263 15.18 -36.07 1.06
C LYS A 263 16.01 -37.03 0.21
N VAL A 264 17.34 -36.97 0.35
CA VAL A 264 18.24 -37.94 -0.31
C VAL A 264 18.28 -39.20 0.55
N THR A 265 17.74 -40.30 0.03
CA THR A 265 17.87 -41.60 0.71
C THR A 265 19.27 -42.19 0.52
N LYS A 266 19.72 -43.06 1.45
CA LYS A 266 21.03 -43.75 1.39
C LYS A 266 21.26 -44.55 0.08
N ARG A 267 20.22 -44.79 -0.74
CA ARG A 267 20.26 -45.48 -2.05
C ARG A 267 20.11 -44.54 -3.26
N ARG A 268 20.50 -43.26 -3.16
CA ARG A 268 20.46 -42.24 -4.25
C ARG A 268 19.05 -41.89 -4.81
N GLY A 269 17.96 -42.38 -4.23
CA GLY A 269 16.60 -41.94 -4.58
C GLY A 269 16.24 -40.61 -3.93
N VAL A 270 15.71 -39.67 -4.71
CA VAL A 270 15.20 -38.37 -4.24
C VAL A 270 13.70 -38.51 -3.95
N ILE A 271 13.29 -38.21 -2.71
CA ILE A 271 11.87 -38.05 -2.36
C ILE A 271 11.59 -36.56 -2.24
N LEU A 272 10.54 -36.08 -2.93
CA LEU A 272 10.00 -34.73 -2.77
C LEU A 272 8.93 -34.77 -1.67
N GLU A 273 9.07 -33.92 -0.65
CA GLU A 273 8.04 -33.74 0.37
C GLU A 273 7.19 -32.52 0.01
N ASP A 274 5.87 -32.70 0.01
CA ASP A 274 4.92 -31.63 -0.24
C ASP A 274 4.84 -30.72 0.99
N VAL A 275 5.17 -29.44 0.81
CA VAL A 275 5.02 -28.43 1.86
C VAL A 275 4.01 -27.39 1.41
N SER A 276 3.12 -26.99 2.32
CA SER A 276 2.18 -25.90 2.10
C SER A 276 2.89 -24.55 2.33
N GLU A 277 2.92 -23.69 1.33
CA GLU A 277 3.46 -22.32 1.41
C GLU A 277 2.30 -21.31 1.28
N TYR A 278 2.26 -20.26 2.10
CA TYR A 278 1.26 -19.20 1.98
C TYR A 278 1.88 -17.99 1.29
N SER A 279 1.13 -17.34 0.38
CA SER A 279 1.44 -16.01 -0.13
C SER A 279 0.31 -15.04 0.15
N THR A 280 0.68 -13.80 0.53
CA THR A 280 -0.28 -12.72 0.78
C THR A 280 -0.20 -11.69 -0.33
N THR A 281 -1.35 -11.35 -0.91
CA THR A 281 -1.52 -10.24 -1.85
C THR A 281 -2.59 -9.28 -1.31
N TYR A 282 -2.81 -8.13 -1.94
CA TYR A 282 -3.73 -7.10 -1.44
C TYR A 282 -4.79 -6.69 -2.46
N GLN A 283 -6.02 -6.48 -2.00
CA GLN A 283 -7.14 -5.89 -2.73
C GLN A 283 -7.06 -4.35 -2.74
N PRO A 284 -7.69 -3.67 -3.71
CA PRO A 284 -8.43 -4.23 -4.84
C PRO A 284 -7.50 -4.85 -5.87
N ALA A 285 -7.79 -6.07 -6.32
CA ALA A 285 -7.16 -6.54 -7.54
C ALA A 285 -7.87 -5.87 -8.71
N LEU A 286 -7.10 -5.12 -9.49
CA LEU A 286 -7.64 -4.40 -10.64
C LEU A 286 -7.52 -5.26 -11.90
N ILE A 287 -8.26 -4.87 -12.92
CA ILE A 287 -8.12 -5.45 -14.26
C ILE A 287 -7.08 -4.65 -15.02
N GLY A 288 -6.01 -5.34 -15.43
CA GLY A 288 -5.08 -4.86 -16.44
C GLY A 288 -5.57 -5.24 -17.84
N MET A 289 -5.46 -4.32 -18.79
CA MET A 289 -5.80 -4.45 -20.20
C MET A 289 -4.53 -4.36 -21.03
N ARG A 290 -4.33 -5.30 -21.94
CA ARG A 290 -3.24 -5.26 -22.91
C ARG A 290 -3.60 -4.27 -24.02
N GLN A 291 -2.78 -3.25 -24.18
CA GLN A 291 -2.92 -2.21 -25.19
C GLN A 291 -1.77 -2.28 -26.19
N ARG A 292 -2.06 -1.94 -27.46
CA ARG A 292 -1.01 -1.88 -28.50
C ARG A 292 0.07 -0.84 -28.17
N ARG A 293 -0.32 0.25 -27.49
CA ARG A 293 0.55 1.23 -26.85
C ARG A 293 0.00 1.47 -25.44
N GLY A 294 0.75 1.09 -24.42
CA GLY A 294 0.38 1.36 -23.04
C GLY A 294 0.54 2.83 -22.68
N ALA A 295 -0.31 3.33 -21.80
CA ALA A 295 -0.22 4.63 -21.17
C ALA A 295 1.05 4.72 -20.34
N ILE A 296 1.61 5.93 -20.28
CA ILE A 296 2.70 6.23 -19.36
C ILE A 296 2.21 5.96 -17.95
N SER A 297 2.93 5.11 -17.23
CA SER A 297 2.55 4.72 -15.89
C SER A 297 3.76 4.50 -15.01
N TRP A 298 3.53 4.55 -13.71
CA TRP A 298 4.55 4.49 -12.68
C TRP A 298 4.05 3.63 -11.53
N THR A 299 4.98 3.00 -10.83
CA THR A 299 4.69 2.27 -9.59
C THR A 299 5.59 2.80 -8.48
N GLN A 300 5.11 2.75 -7.24
CA GLN A 300 5.95 3.03 -6.09
C GLN A 300 6.69 1.77 -5.66
N ASN A 301 7.98 1.93 -5.34
CA ASN A 301 8.76 0.90 -4.66
C ASN A 301 8.63 0.99 -3.13
N GLU A 302 9.31 0.11 -2.41
CA GLU A 302 9.31 0.02 -0.94
C GLU A 302 9.80 1.28 -0.21
N LYS A 303 10.49 2.17 -0.93
CA LYS A 303 10.99 3.45 -0.41
C LYS A 303 10.03 4.60 -0.72
N GLY A 304 8.86 4.32 -1.30
CA GLY A 304 7.88 5.33 -1.75
C GLY A 304 8.32 6.10 -2.99
N LYS A 305 9.40 5.67 -3.66
CA LYS A 305 9.90 6.34 -4.88
C LYS A 305 9.12 5.84 -6.10
N TRP A 306 8.62 6.78 -6.90
CA TRP A 306 8.06 6.49 -8.21
C TRP A 306 9.14 5.96 -9.15
N ILE A 307 8.90 4.79 -9.71
CA ILE A 307 9.70 4.20 -10.78
C ILE A 307 8.80 3.96 -12.00
N PRO A 308 9.31 4.12 -13.23
CA PRO A 308 8.51 3.88 -14.41
C PRO A 308 7.97 2.45 -14.44
N TYR A 309 6.70 2.29 -14.78
CA TYR A 309 6.05 1.00 -15.00
C TYR A 309 5.72 0.87 -16.48
N ASN A 310 6.26 -0.17 -17.13
CA ASN A 310 6.08 -0.42 -18.57
C ASN A 310 6.31 0.84 -19.42
N THR A 311 7.53 1.41 -19.38
CA THR A 311 7.93 2.47 -20.31
C THR A 311 7.75 1.96 -21.73
N ALA A 312 6.71 2.42 -22.43
CA ALA A 312 6.29 2.05 -23.79
C ALA A 312 7.39 1.45 -24.71
N THR A 313 7.79 0.20 -24.48
CA THR A 313 8.67 -0.55 -25.35
C THR A 313 7.81 -1.16 -26.45
N ARG A 314 8.33 -1.18 -27.68
CA ARG A 314 7.62 -1.69 -28.87
C ARG A 314 7.12 -3.12 -28.62
N GLY A 315 5.82 -3.25 -28.31
CA GLY A 315 5.14 -4.53 -28.12
C GLY A 315 4.33 -4.57 -26.83
N ARG A 316 3.00 -4.48 -26.94
CA ARG A 316 1.96 -4.73 -25.92
C ARG A 316 2.26 -4.16 -24.51
N GLY A 317 1.70 -2.98 -24.20
CA GLY A 317 1.74 -2.42 -22.84
C GLY A 317 0.54 -2.86 -22.00
N LEU A 318 0.74 -3.06 -20.70
CA LEU A 318 -0.35 -3.31 -19.75
C LEU A 318 -0.81 -2.01 -19.11
N GLU A 319 -2.10 -1.73 -19.15
CA GLU A 319 -2.73 -0.59 -18.47
C GLU A 319 -3.86 -1.05 -17.57
N ILE A 320 -4.07 -0.41 -16.42
CA ILE A 320 -5.31 -0.66 -15.67
C ILE A 320 -6.52 -0.08 -16.40
N ALA A 321 -7.66 -0.77 -16.28
CA ALA A 321 -8.99 -0.30 -16.67
C ALA A 321 -9.38 0.87 -15.76
N LEU A 322 -8.96 2.07 -16.14
CA LEU A 322 -9.12 3.31 -15.40
C LEU A 322 -9.47 4.43 -16.37
N SER A 323 -10.60 5.08 -16.11
CA SER A 323 -11.09 6.24 -16.85
C SER A 323 -11.49 7.36 -15.88
N ALA A 324 -11.54 8.57 -16.40
CA ALA A 324 -11.93 9.76 -15.65
C ALA A 324 -12.87 10.60 -16.50
N THR A 325 -13.98 11.05 -15.92
CA THR A 325 -14.83 12.05 -16.57
C THR A 325 -14.51 13.42 -16.02
N VAL A 326 -14.22 14.34 -16.94
CA VAL A 326 -13.97 15.75 -16.67
C VAL A 326 -15.00 16.59 -17.41
N HIS A 327 -15.25 17.81 -16.95
CA HIS A 327 -16.02 18.80 -17.70
C HIS A 327 -15.29 20.14 -17.74
N HIS A 328 -15.58 20.91 -18.78
CA HIS A 328 -15.17 22.30 -18.95
C HIS A 328 -16.43 23.16 -19.05
#